data_AF-A0A0F9GXD3-F1
#
_entry.id   AF-A0A0F9GXD3-F1
#
_cell.length_a   1.000
_cell.length_b   1.000
_cell.length_c   1.000
_cell.angle_alpha   90.00
_cell.angle_beta   90.00
_cell.angle_gamma   90.00
#
_symmetry.space_group_name_H-M   'P 1'
#
loop_
_entity.id
_entity.type
_entity.pdbx_description
1 polymer ?
#
loop_
_entity_poly.entity_id
_entity_poly.type
_entity_poly.pdbx_seq_one_letter_code
_entity_poly.pdbx_strand_id
1 'polypeptide(L)'
;MESLYDILVYVFVLVGITITICSYFINRFQKYSVQRGILMFIISFVYLFNILFSSQMGNITIKIANIQLVVNFFGVFSLFIIISILYAAKALFDLIDFKINKTRYDRILRREQTTKIKQAKLKTKLKEESEEKLIECTQCGYACKMSWKKCPICETKI
;
A
#
# COMPACT_ATOMS: atom_id res chain seq x y z
N MET A 1 35.04 2.48 25.91
CA MET A 1 33.60 2.82 26.07
C MET A 1 33.00 3.38 24.78
N GLU A 2 33.77 4.10 23.95
CA GLU A 2 33.30 4.58 22.63
C GLU A 2 32.78 3.45 21.73
N SER A 3 33.46 2.30 21.66
CA SER A 3 33.07 1.21 20.74
C SER A 3 31.68 0.61 21.01
N LEU A 4 31.20 0.62 22.26
CA LEU A 4 29.90 0.03 22.62
C LEU A 4 28.75 1.01 22.36
N TYR A 5 29.02 2.31 22.53
CA TYR A 5 28.09 3.37 22.21
C TYR A 5 27.89 3.48 20.70
N ASP A 6 28.96 3.38 19.92
CA ASP A 6 28.90 3.37 18.47
C ASP A 6 28.06 2.19 17.95
N ILE A 7 28.29 0.98 18.48
CA ILE A 7 27.50 -0.20 18.11
C ILE A 7 26.01 0.01 18.41
N LEU A 8 25.66 0.59 19.57
CA LEU A 8 24.27 0.88 19.92
C LEU A 8 23.65 1.91 18.96
N VAL A 9 24.36 2.99 18.64
CA VAL A 9 23.89 4.01 17.69
C VAL A 9 23.64 3.39 16.32
N TYR A 10 24.55 2.54 15.84
CA TYR A 10 24.35 1.83 14.57
C TYR A 10 23.13 0.90 14.59
N VAL A 11 22.89 0.18 15.68
CA VAL A 11 21.71 -0.68 15.83
C VAL A 11 20.42 0.16 15.80
N PHE A 12 20.36 1.27 16.54
CA PHE A 12 19.18 2.15 16.54
C PHE A 12 18.91 2.79 15.18
N VAL A 13 19.96 3.24 14.49
CA VAL A 13 19.85 3.80 13.13
C VAL A 13 19.37 2.73 12.15
N LEU A 14 19.91 1.51 12.22
CA LEU A 14 19.49 0.40 11.36
C LEU A 14 18.03 0.01 11.59
N VAL A 15 17.59 -0.03 12.86
CA VAL A 15 16.20 -0.29 13.23
C VAL A 15 15.28 0.83 12.74
N GLY A 16 15.65 2.10 12.91
CA GLY A 16 14.90 3.24 12.42
C GLY A 16 14.75 3.26 10.90
N ILE A 17 15.83 2.95 10.17
CA ILE A 17 15.82 2.81 8.70
C ILE A 17 14.90 1.65 8.30
N THR A 18 15.01 0.50 8.96
CA THR A 18 14.18 -0.68 8.67
C THR A 18 12.70 -0.37 8.89
N ILE A 19 12.35 0.31 9.98
CA ILE A 19 10.97 0.75 10.26
C ILE A 19 10.50 1.72 9.17
N THR A 20 11.31 2.71 8.80
CA THR A 20 10.94 3.72 7.80
C THR A 20 10.73 3.08 6.42
N ILE A 21 11.59 2.15 6.02
CA ILE A 21 11.45 1.39 4.78
C ILE A 21 10.18 0.54 4.84
N CYS A 22 9.97 -0.22 5.91
CA CYS A 22 8.77 -1.03 6.09
C CYS A 22 7.49 -0.17 6.03
N SER A 23 7.46 0.97 6.70
CA SER A 23 6.33 1.92 6.68
C SER A 23 6.11 2.53 5.30
N TYR A 24 7.17 2.87 4.56
CA TYR A 24 7.07 3.35 3.18
C TYR A 24 6.48 2.30 2.25
N PHE A 25 6.96 1.05 2.34
CA PHE A 25 6.44 -0.07 1.57
C PHE A 25 4.97 -0.37 1.93
N ILE A 26 4.59 -0.28 3.22
CA ILE A 26 3.20 -0.38 3.67
C ILE A 26 2.31 0.65 2.98
N ASN A 27 2.79 1.89 2.83
CA ASN A 27 1.99 2.97 2.25
C ASN A 27 1.82 2.82 0.73
N ARG A 28 2.83 2.22 0.05
CA ARG A 28 2.86 2.11 -1.41
C ARG A 28 2.21 0.85 -1.97
N PHE A 29 2.18 -0.26 -1.22
CA PHE A 29 1.64 -1.55 -1.69
C PHE A 29 0.14 -1.77 -1.40
N GLN A 30 -0.60 -0.73 -1.03
CA GLN A 30 -2.01 -0.87 -0.66
C GLN A 30 -2.92 -1.17 -1.85
N LYS A 31 -3.24 -2.45 -2.03
CA LYS A 31 -4.48 -2.83 -2.71
C LYS A 31 -5.24 -4.02 -2.09
N TYR A 32 -4.64 -4.80 -1.19
CA TYR A 32 -5.29 -5.98 -0.61
C TYR A 32 -5.04 -6.10 0.91
N SER A 33 -6.12 -6.29 1.69
CA SER A 33 -6.09 -6.18 3.15
C SER A 33 -5.36 -7.34 3.86
N VAL A 34 -5.23 -8.51 3.21
CA VAL A 34 -4.60 -9.69 3.82
C VAL A 34 -3.07 -9.55 3.91
N GLN A 35 -2.43 -8.95 2.90
CA GLN A 35 -0.99 -8.67 2.91
C GLN A 35 -0.62 -7.63 3.98
N ARG A 36 -1.54 -6.71 4.30
CA ARG A 36 -1.39 -5.74 5.38
C ARG A 36 -1.32 -6.43 6.74
N GLY A 37 -2.17 -7.43 6.99
CA GLY A 37 -2.17 -8.18 8.26
C GLY A 37 -0.88 -8.95 8.52
N ILE A 38 -0.40 -9.69 7.51
CA ILE A 38 0.83 -10.51 7.63
C ILE A 38 2.06 -9.63 7.85
N LEU A 39 2.19 -8.53 7.10
CA LEU A 39 3.34 -7.64 7.22
C LEU A 39 3.36 -6.90 8.57
N MET A 40 2.20 -6.46 9.06
CA MET A 40 2.09 -5.82 10.38
C MET A 40 2.42 -6.80 11.51
N PHE A 41 2.11 -8.09 11.32
CA PHE A 41 2.49 -9.15 12.25
C PHE A 41 4.01 -9.34 12.29
N ILE A 42 4.67 -9.36 11.13
CA ILE A 42 6.15 -9.47 11.03
C ILE A 42 6.82 -8.27 11.70
N ILE A 43 6.36 -7.04 11.44
CA ILE A 43 6.91 -5.84 12.08
C ILE A 43 6.70 -5.89 13.59
N SER A 44 5.52 -6.29 14.06
CA SER A 44 5.24 -6.46 15.50
C SER A 44 6.14 -7.53 16.12
N PHE A 45 6.44 -8.62 15.41
CA PHE A 45 7.32 -9.68 15.87
C PHE A 45 8.78 -9.20 15.98
N VAL A 46 9.28 -8.48 14.96
CA VAL A 46 10.61 -7.85 15.00
C VAL A 46 10.69 -6.85 16.16
N TYR A 47 9.62 -6.09 16.41
CA TYR A 47 9.52 -5.18 17.56
C TYR A 47 9.58 -5.92 18.89
N LEU A 48 8.80 -6.99 19.04
CA LEU A 48 8.78 -7.82 20.25
C LEU A 48 10.17 -8.44 20.53
N PHE A 49 10.86 -8.88 19.48
CA PHE A 49 12.22 -9.40 19.59
C PHE A 49 13.17 -8.30 20.06
N ASN A 50 13.11 -7.10 19.49
CA ASN A 50 13.94 -5.95 19.90
C ASN A 50 13.68 -5.54 21.36
N ILE A 51 12.42 -5.59 21.78
CA ILE A 51 11.97 -5.37 23.17
C ILE A 51 12.61 -6.41 24.09
N LEU A 52 12.55 -7.71 23.76
CA LEU A 52 13.18 -8.77 24.56
C LEU A 52 14.68 -8.54 24.77
N PHE A 53 15.42 -8.16 23.73
CA PHE A 53 16.84 -7.82 23.84
C PHE A 53 17.09 -6.55 24.67
N SER A 54 16.22 -5.54 24.54
CA SER A 54 16.32 -4.28 25.30
C SER A 54 16.00 -4.47 26.78
N SER A 55 15.12 -5.42 27.13
CA SER A 55 14.74 -5.70 28.52
C SER A 55 15.90 -6.20 29.39
N GLN A 56 16.93 -6.78 28.78
CA GLN A 56 18.14 -7.23 29.49
C GLN A 56 19.06 -6.06 29.90
N MET A 57 18.82 -4.83 29.42
CA MET A 57 19.56 -3.63 29.80
C MET A 57 18.82 -2.79 30.86
N GLY A 58 18.19 -3.46 31.85
CA GLY A 58 17.28 -2.84 32.82
C GLY A 58 17.86 -1.65 33.59
N ASN A 59 19.17 -1.64 33.88
CA ASN A 59 19.87 -0.49 34.44
C ASN A 59 21.30 -0.43 33.90
N ILE A 60 21.62 0.61 33.12
CA ILE A 60 23.02 0.88 32.76
C ILE A 60 23.60 1.76 33.87
N THR A 61 24.55 1.20 34.61
CA THR A 61 25.27 1.92 35.66
C THR A 61 26.64 2.32 35.12
N ILE A 62 26.85 3.60 34.89
CA ILE A 62 28.13 4.14 34.42
C ILE A 62 28.83 4.74 35.64
N LYS A 63 30.02 4.22 35.98
CA LYS A 63 30.88 4.76 37.03
C LYS A 63 32.04 5.52 36.37
N ILE A 64 32.11 6.84 36.59
CA ILE A 64 33.23 7.68 36.16
C ILE A 64 33.77 8.39 37.39
N ALA A 65 35.00 8.05 37.78
CA ALA A 65 35.61 8.50 39.04
C ALA A 65 34.68 8.25 40.25
N ASN A 66 34.28 9.29 40.98
CA ASN A 66 33.39 9.21 42.15
C ASN A 66 31.90 9.44 41.81
N ILE A 67 31.53 9.55 40.53
CA ILE A 67 30.14 9.78 40.11
C ILE A 67 29.58 8.48 39.55
N GLN A 68 28.42 8.07 40.09
CA GLN A 68 27.64 6.93 39.61
C GLN A 68 26.36 7.45 38.94
N LEU A 69 26.24 7.21 37.64
CA LEU A 69 25.05 7.55 36.86
C LEU A 69 24.26 6.27 36.57
N VAL A 70 22.99 6.24 36.95
CA VAL A 70 22.08 5.12 36.73
C VAL A 70 21.01 5.55 35.73
N VAL A 71 21.01 4.97 34.53
CA VAL A 71 19.96 5.19 33.54
C VAL A 71 18.99 4.02 33.58
N ASN A 72 17.72 4.32 33.86
CA ASN A 72 16.63 3.35 33.88
C ASN A 72 15.81 3.48 32.59
N PHE A 73 15.74 2.40 31.80
CA PHE A 73 15.04 2.35 30.52
C PHE A 73 13.64 1.70 30.61
N PHE A 74 13.18 1.36 31.81
CA PHE A 74 11.91 0.66 32.03
C PHE A 74 10.71 1.40 31.42
N GLY A 75 10.65 2.73 31.55
CA GLY A 75 9.56 3.54 30.99
C GLY A 75 9.49 3.48 29.46
N VAL A 76 10.63 3.48 28.79
CA VAL A 76 10.72 3.38 27.32
C VAL A 76 10.25 1.99 26.87
N PHE A 77 10.66 0.95 27.58
CA PHE A 77 10.24 -0.43 27.33
C PHE A 77 8.72 -0.63 27.49
N SER A 78 8.13 -0.11 28.58
CA SER A 78 6.67 -0.20 28.80
C SER A 78 5.89 0.48 27.67
N LEU A 79 6.34 1.64 27.20
CA LEU A 79 5.72 2.37 26.11
C LEU A 79 5.76 1.56 24.80
N PHE A 80 6.87 0.88 24.51
CA PHE A 80 6.98 0.00 23.35
C PHE A 80 6.05 -1.22 23.41
N ILE A 81 5.89 -1.83 24.59
CA ILE A 81 4.93 -2.94 24.77
C ILE A 81 3.51 -2.45 24.48
N ILE A 82 3.10 -1.32 25.03
CA ILE A 82 1.76 -0.76 24.83
C ILE A 82 1.50 -0.51 23.34
N ILE A 83 2.44 0.12 22.64
CA ILE A 83 2.33 0.35 21.19
C ILE A 83 2.21 -0.96 20.42
N SER A 84 3.01 -1.97 20.77
CA SER A 84 2.98 -3.29 20.13
C SER A 84 1.63 -3.99 20.31
N ILE A 85 1.04 -3.92 21.52
CA ILE A 85 -0.28 -4.46 21.82
C ILE A 85 -1.36 -3.74 21.00
N LEU A 86 -1.31 -2.41 20.93
CA LEU A 86 -2.28 -1.63 20.14
C LEU A 86 -2.21 -1.99 18.64
N TYR A 87 -1.00 -2.21 18.11
CA TYR A 87 -0.82 -2.67 16.74
C TYR A 87 -1.37 -4.08 16.52
N ALA A 88 -1.08 -5.01 17.42
CA ALA A 88 -1.61 -6.38 17.36
C ALA A 88 -3.15 -6.38 17.42
N ALA A 89 -3.74 -5.60 18.32
CA ALA A 89 -5.18 -5.43 18.43
C ALA A 89 -5.78 -4.88 17.13
N LYS A 90 -5.18 -3.83 16.55
CA LYS A 90 -5.62 -3.26 15.27
C LYS A 90 -5.58 -4.29 14.14
N ALA A 91 -4.50 -5.06 14.03
CA ALA A 91 -4.38 -6.11 13.01
C ALA A 91 -5.46 -7.20 13.18
N LEU A 92 -5.79 -7.57 14.43
CA LEU A 92 -6.87 -8.50 14.73
C LEU A 92 -8.23 -7.93 14.32
N PHE A 93 -8.50 -6.67 14.63
CA PHE A 93 -9.72 -5.97 14.21
C PHE A 93 -9.85 -5.91 12.69
N ASP A 94 -8.78 -5.59 11.96
CA ASP A 94 -8.77 -5.57 10.49
C ASP A 94 -9.04 -6.96 9.90
N LEU A 95 -8.51 -8.03 10.53
CA LEU A 95 -8.76 -9.41 10.12
C LEU A 95 -10.22 -9.84 10.36
N ILE A 96 -10.79 -9.45 11.50
CA ILE A 96 -12.19 -9.69 11.84
C ILE A 96 -13.10 -8.92 10.87
N ASP A 97 -12.82 -7.63 10.63
CA ASP A 97 -13.57 -6.82 9.67
C ASP A 97 -13.53 -7.45 8.27
N PHE A 98 -12.35 -7.89 7.82
CA PHE A 98 -12.23 -8.58 6.53
C PHE A 98 -13.07 -9.85 6.46
N LYS A 99 -13.08 -10.65 7.53
CA LYS A 99 -13.85 -11.91 7.58
C LYS A 99 -15.36 -11.64 7.56
N ILE A 100 -15.82 -10.63 8.31
CA ILE A 100 -17.24 -10.23 8.38
C ILE A 100 -17.69 -9.61 7.05
N ASN A 101 -16.87 -8.73 6.49
CA ASN A 101 -17.20 -7.95 5.30
C ASN A 101 -16.71 -8.57 3.98
N LYS A 102 -16.31 -9.84 3.97
CA LYS A 102 -15.77 -10.53 2.78
C LYS A 102 -16.67 -10.35 1.55
N THR A 103 -17.98 -10.57 1.70
CA THR A 103 -18.97 -10.41 0.63
C THR A 103 -19.07 -8.98 0.11
N ARG A 104 -18.79 -7.98 0.96
CA ARG A 104 -18.75 -6.57 0.54
C ARG A 104 -17.49 -6.30 -0.27
N TYR A 105 -16.32 -6.76 0.18
CA TYR A 105 -15.06 -6.61 -0.55
C TYR A 105 -15.10 -7.28 -1.92
N ASP A 106 -15.65 -8.49 -2.03
CA ASP A 106 -15.79 -9.21 -3.30
C ASP A 106 -16.71 -8.50 -4.30
N ARG A 107 -17.72 -7.76 -3.82
CA ARG A 107 -18.60 -6.95 -4.67
C ARG A 107 -17.87 -5.71 -5.21
N ILE A 108 -17.06 -5.06 -4.38
CA ILE A 108 -16.26 -3.89 -4.80
C ILE A 108 -15.23 -4.31 -5.86
N LEU A 109 -14.53 -5.43 -5.63
CA LEU A 109 -13.52 -5.94 -6.56
C LEU A 109 -14.11 -6.27 -7.94
N ARG A 110 -15.29 -6.91 -7.97
CA ARG A 110 -16.01 -7.19 -9.23
C ARG A 110 -16.45 -5.92 -9.96
N ARG A 111 -16.88 -4.89 -9.23
CA ARG A 111 -17.25 -3.59 -9.83
C ARG A 111 -16.05 -2.93 -10.49
N GLU A 112 -14.90 -2.90 -9.84
CA GLU A 112 -13.68 -2.34 -10.43
C GLU A 112 -13.25 -3.07 -11.70
N GLN A 113 -13.26 -4.42 -11.68
CA GLN A 113 -12.93 -5.22 -12.87
C GLN A 113 -13.92 -4.97 -14.00
N THR A 114 -15.21 -4.90 -13.70
CA THR A 114 -16.25 -4.62 -14.70
C THR A 114 -16.06 -3.23 -15.31
N THR A 115 -15.73 -2.21 -14.51
CA THR A 115 -15.46 -0.86 -15.01
C THR A 115 -14.23 -0.82 -15.91
N LYS A 116 -13.14 -1.52 -15.54
CA LYS A 116 -11.94 -1.64 -16.39
C LYS A 116 -12.24 -2.32 -17.72
N ILE A 117 -13.01 -3.41 -17.70
CA ILE A 117 -13.42 -4.11 -18.93
C ILE A 117 -14.31 -3.22 -19.79
N LYS A 118 -15.27 -2.49 -19.20
CA LYS A 118 -16.12 -1.54 -19.93
C LYS A 118 -15.29 -0.43 -20.57
N GLN A 119 -14.32 0.12 -19.85
CA GLN A 119 -13.40 1.13 -20.39
C GLN A 119 -12.53 0.58 -21.52
N ALA A 120 -12.02 -0.65 -21.39
CA ALA A 120 -11.26 -1.29 -22.46
C ALA A 120 -12.11 -1.52 -23.72
N LYS A 121 -13.34 -2.02 -23.57
CA LYS A 121 -14.30 -2.20 -24.68
C LYS A 121 -14.69 -0.89 -25.34
N LEU A 122 -14.87 0.18 -24.56
CA LEU A 122 -15.17 1.49 -25.10
C LEU A 122 -13.98 2.05 -25.90
N LYS A 123 -12.76 1.88 -25.39
CA LYS A 123 -11.53 2.26 -26.09
C LYS A 123 -11.36 1.50 -27.41
N THR A 124 -11.63 0.19 -27.44
CA THR A 124 -11.56 -0.58 -28.68
C THR A 124 -12.64 -0.15 -29.66
N LYS A 125 -13.88 0.08 -29.20
CA LYS A 125 -14.97 0.57 -30.06
C LYS A 125 -14.66 1.94 -30.67
N LEU A 126 -14.12 2.87 -29.89
CA LEU A 126 -13.68 4.18 -30.38
C LEU A 126 -12.53 4.05 -31.39
N LYS A 127 -11.62 3.11 -31.18
CA LYS A 127 -10.52 2.85 -32.11
C LYS A 127 -11.04 2.29 -33.44
N GLU A 128 -11.93 1.30 -33.42
CA GLU A 128 -12.58 0.75 -34.61
C GLU A 128 -13.36 1.83 -35.37
N GLU A 129 -14.09 2.70 -34.66
CA GLU A 129 -14.83 3.82 -35.28
C GLU A 129 -13.89 4.87 -35.91
N SER A 130 -12.69 5.05 -35.37
CA SER A 130 -11.68 5.96 -35.93
C SER A 130 -10.92 5.38 -37.13
N GLU A 131 -10.80 4.06 -37.23
CA GLU A 131 -10.12 3.36 -38.32
C GLU A 131 -11.06 3.01 -39.49
N GLU A 132 -12.36 3.27 -39.35
CA GLU A 132 -13.36 3.07 -40.41
C GLU A 132 -13.02 4.01 -41.59
N LYS A 133 -12.57 3.43 -42.72
CA LYS A 133 -12.19 4.19 -43.91
C LYS A 133 -13.38 5.02 -44.39
N LEU A 134 -13.20 6.34 -44.42
CA LEU A 134 -14.15 7.27 -45.01
C LEU A 134 -14.13 7.11 -46.53
N ILE A 135 -15.31 7.07 -47.14
CA ILE A 135 -15.51 7.06 -48.59
C ILE A 135 -16.16 8.37 -49.02
N GLU A 136 -15.79 8.89 -50.18
CA GLU A 136 -16.35 10.14 -50.69
C GLU A 136 -17.73 9.90 -51.32
N CYS A 137 -18.69 10.77 -51.00
CA CYS A 137 -20.02 10.72 -51.60
C CYS A 137 -19.95 11.05 -53.09
N THR A 138 -20.56 10.21 -53.93
CA THR A 138 -20.57 10.37 -55.40
C THR A 138 -21.28 11.64 -55.89
N GLN A 139 -22.18 12.22 -55.09
CA GLN A 139 -22.96 13.43 -55.45
C GLN A 139 -22.32 14.73 -54.95
N CYS A 140 -21.86 14.78 -53.69
CA CYS A 140 -21.39 16.01 -53.06
C CYS A 140 -19.91 16.01 -52.64
N GLY A 141 -19.19 14.89 -52.83
CA GLY A 141 -17.78 14.75 -52.45
C GLY A 141 -17.52 14.69 -50.93
N TYR A 142 -18.56 14.67 -50.09
CA TYR A 142 -18.39 14.64 -48.64
C TYR A 142 -17.86 13.28 -48.15
N ALA A 143 -16.91 13.31 -47.22
CA ALA A 143 -16.35 12.12 -46.57
C ALA A 143 -17.39 11.46 -45.66
N CYS A 144 -17.89 10.31 -46.09
CA CYS A 144 -18.93 9.55 -45.42
C CYS A 144 -18.40 8.24 -44.85
N LYS A 145 -18.97 7.78 -43.74
CA LYS A 145 -18.69 6.43 -43.21
C LYS A 145 -19.38 5.38 -44.09
N MET A 146 -18.68 4.28 -44.41
CA MET A 146 -19.25 3.15 -45.16
C MET A 146 -20.47 2.52 -44.47
N SER A 147 -20.57 2.61 -43.14
CA SER A 147 -21.69 2.10 -42.36
C SER A 147 -22.97 2.93 -42.47
N TRP A 148 -22.94 4.11 -43.09
CA TRP A 148 -24.11 4.97 -43.27
C TRP A 148 -24.94 4.56 -44.49
N LYS A 149 -26.26 4.51 -44.34
CA LYS A 149 -27.18 4.19 -45.45
C LYS A 149 -27.36 5.34 -46.45
N LYS A 150 -27.12 6.58 -46.01
CA LYS A 150 -27.33 7.81 -46.77
C LYS A 150 -26.33 8.88 -46.33
N CYS A 151 -25.93 9.76 -47.24
CA CYS A 151 -25.10 10.91 -46.96
C CYS A 151 -25.86 11.90 -46.04
N PRO A 152 -25.26 12.42 -44.97
CA PRO A 152 -25.93 13.37 -44.07
C PRO A 152 -26.14 14.75 -44.69
N ILE A 153 -25.45 15.08 -45.79
CA ILE A 153 -25.55 16.38 -46.46
C ILE A 153 -26.60 16.36 -47.58
N CYS A 154 -26.54 15.36 -48.46
CA CYS A 154 -27.36 15.32 -49.67
C CYS A 154 -28.35 14.14 -49.71
N GLU A 155 -28.44 13.36 -48.63
CA GLU A 155 -29.29 12.16 -48.49
C GLU A 155 -29.11 11.07 -49.56
N THR A 156 -28.09 11.22 -50.42
CA THR A 156 -27.76 10.25 -51.47
C THR A 156 -27.29 8.95 -50.83
N LYS A 157 -27.70 7.81 -51.40
CA LYS A 157 -27.25 6.48 -50.95
C LYS A 157 -25.72 6.37 -51.12
N ILE A 158 -25.04 6.02 -50.03
CA ILE A 158 -23.59 5.80 -49.98
C ILE A 158 -23.28 4.38 -50.47
#